data_AF-A0A368F7C3-F1
#
_entry.id   AF-A0A368F7C3-F1
#
_cell.length_a   1.000
_cell.length_b   1.000
_cell.length_c   1.000
_cell.angle_alpha   90.00
_cell.angle_beta   90.00
_cell.angle_gamma   90.00
#
_symmetry.space_group_name_H-M   'P 1'
#
loop_
_entity.id
_entity.type
_entity.pdbx_description
1 polymer ?
#
loop_
_entity_poly.entity_id
_entity_poly.type
_entity_poly.pdbx_seq_one_letter_code
_entity_poly.pdbx_strand_id
1 'polypeptide(L)' 'MSKPSRLEKKAQDCFDKGEFYEAHQVYRTMYFRMIQQEKFDELLDMLCSGSKKLARGEQNFVFFDIDLSVF' A
#
# COMPACT_ATOMS: atom_id res chain seq x y z
N MET A 1 11.43 14.58 0.75
CA MET A 1 10.14 13.85 0.81
C MET A 1 9.26 14.39 -0.30
N SER A 2 9.09 13.62 -1.37
CA SER A 2 8.21 13.99 -2.49
C SER A 2 6.76 14.02 -2.03
N LYS A 3 5.97 14.96 -2.57
CA LYS A 3 4.54 15.06 -2.22
C LYS A 3 3.84 13.73 -2.49
N PRO A 4 3.01 13.21 -1.57
CA PRO A 4 2.28 11.99 -1.79
C PRO A 4 1.40 12.13 -3.03
N SER A 5 1.51 11.14 -3.91
CA SER A 5 0.71 11.01 -5.11
C SER A 5 -0.78 10.99 -4.77
N ARG A 6 -1.60 11.38 -5.73
CA ARG A 6 -3.06 11.36 -5.58
C ARG A 6 -3.59 9.95 -5.23
N LEU A 7 -2.88 8.90 -5.66
CA LEU A 7 -3.21 7.52 -5.34
C LEU A 7 -2.88 7.16 -3.89
N GLU A 8 -1.74 7.61 -3.36
CA GLU A 8 -1.39 7.42 -1.94
C GLU A 8 -2.41 8.09 -1.02
N LYS A 9 -2.83 9.31 -1.37
CA LYS A 9 -3.91 9.99 -0.62
C LYS A 9 -5.21 9.19 -0.67
N LYS A 10 -5.61 8.72 -1.85
CA LYS A 10 -6.82 7.91 -1.99
C LYS A 10 -6.74 6.60 -1.18
N ALA A 11 -5.58 5.93 -1.21
CA ALA A 11 -5.36 4.70 -0.44
C ALA A 11 -5.50 4.96 1.06
N GLN A 12 -4.90 6.04 1.56
CA GLN A 12 -5.01 6.44 2.96
C GLN A 12 -6.44 6.85 3.32
N ASP A 13 -7.15 7.59 2.46
CA ASP A 13 -8.55 7.98 2.69
C ASP A 13 -9.48 6.76 2.79
N CYS A 14 -9.34 5.77 1.89
CA CYS A 14 -10.10 4.52 1.95
C CYS A 14 -9.75 3.73 3.21
N PHE A 15 -8.48 3.73 3.60
CA PHE A 15 -8.00 3.08 4.81
C PHE A 15 -8.60 3.72 6.07
N ASP A 16 -8.56 5.05 6.18
CA ASP A 16 -9.08 5.80 7.32
C ASP A 16 -10.60 5.65 7.47
N LYS A 17 -11.31 5.36 6.37
CA LYS A 17 -12.76 5.06 6.35
C LYS A 17 -13.10 3.60 6.65
N GLY A 18 -12.11 2.72 6.80
CA GLY A 18 -12.34 1.28 6.94
C GLY A 18 -12.78 0.58 5.64
N GLU A 19 -12.64 1.24 4.49
CA GLU A 19 -12.90 0.68 3.16
C GLU A 19 -11.71 -0.18 2.71
N PHE A 20 -11.42 -1.23 3.48
CA PHE A 20 -10.21 -2.04 3.34
C PHE A 20 -10.05 -2.67 1.94
N TYR A 21 -11.13 -3.15 1.33
CA TYR A 21 -11.09 -3.69 -0.02
C TYR A 21 -10.70 -2.65 -1.07
N GLU A 22 -11.23 -1.42 -0.97
CA GLU A 22 -10.89 -0.34 -1.90
C GLU A 22 -9.45 0.16 -1.67
N ALA A 23 -9.04 0.28 -0.41
CA ALA A 23 -7.64 0.58 -0.07
C ALA A 23 -6.70 -0.47 -0.70
N HIS A 24 -7.05 -1.75 -0.60
CA HIS A 24 -6.31 -2.85 -1.21
C HIS A 24 -6.16 -2.71 -2.73
N GLN A 25 -7.26 -2.48 -3.44
CA GLN A 25 -7.23 -2.31 -4.90
C GLN A 25 -6.37 -1.11 -5.33
N VAL A 26 -6.38 -0.03 -4.56
CA VAL A 26 -5.54 1.14 -4.83
C VAL A 26 -4.06 0.82 -4.61
N TYR A 27 -3.70 0.16 -3.50
CA TYR A 27 -2.32 -0.26 -3.23
C TYR A 27 -1.80 -1.26 -4.28
N ARG A 28 -2.63 -2.24 -4.68
CA ARG A 28 -2.29 -3.21 -5.74
C ARG A 28 -2.04 -2.52 -7.08
N THR A 29 -2.85 -1.52 -7.42
CA THR A 29 -2.64 -0.71 -8.63
C THR A 29 -1.32 0.06 -8.56
N MET A 30 -1.00 0.64 -7.40
CA MET A 30 0.28 1.33 -7.19
C MET A 30 1.47 0.40 -7.30
N TYR A 31 1.38 -0.81 -6.72
CA TYR A 31 2.43 -1.84 -6.79
C TYR A 31 2.81 -2.15 -8.24
N PHE A 32 1.84 -2.55 -9.07
CA PHE A 32 2.13 -2.86 -10.48
C PHE A 32 2.64 -1.67 -11.26
N ARG A 33 2.16 -0.46 -10.95
CA ARG A 33 2.65 0.77 -11.56
C ARG A 33 4.11 1.05 -11.23
N MET A 34 4.51 0.86 -9.97
CA MET A 34 5.90 1.06 -9.53
C MET A 34 6.83 0.01 -10.14
N ILE A 35 6.39 -1.25 -10.24
CA ILE A 35 7.11 -2.31 -10.97
C ILE A 35 7.31 -1.93 -12.44
N GLN A 36 6.25 -1.50 -13.14
CA GLN A 36 6.35 -1.09 -14.55
C GLN A 36 7.24 0.13 -14.78
N GLN A 37 7.40 0.98 -13.76
CA GLN A 37 8.26 2.17 -13.81
C GLN A 37 9.65 1.92 -13.24
N GLU A 38 9.99 0.68 -12.87
CA GLU A 38 11.26 0.29 -12.24
C GLU A 38 11.59 1.10 -10.97
N LYS A 39 10.54 1.60 -10.28
CA LYS A 39 10.64 2.38 -9.04
C LYS A 39 10.73 1.46 -7.82
N PHE A 40 11.75 0.60 -7.79
CA PHE A 40 11.87 -0.43 -6.75
C PHE A 40 12.13 0.14 -5.35
N ASP A 41 12.91 1.24 -5.25
CA ASP A 41 13.19 1.87 -3.95
C ASP A 41 11.92 2.46 -3.32
N GLU A 42 11.10 3.18 -4.11
CA GLU A 42 9.81 3.74 -3.65
C GLU A 42 8.83 2.63 -3.26
N LEU A 43 8.84 1.51 -3.99
CA LEU A 43 8.03 0.33 -3.69
C LEU A 43 8.45 -0.32 -2.37
N LEU A 44 9.75 -0.50 -2.15
CA LEU A 44 10.31 -1.05 -0.92
C LEU A 44 9.96 -0.18 0.29
N ASP A 45 10.08 1.14 0.17
CA ASP A 45 9.70 2.08 1.22
C ASP A 45 8.20 1.98 1.56
N MET A 46 7.34 1.87 0.54
CA MET A 46 5.89 1.73 0.72
C MET A 46 5.53 0.42 1.42
N LEU A 47 6.10 -0.70 0.97
CA LEU A 47 5.89 -2.03 1.59
C LEU A 47 6.43 -2.06 3.02
N CYS A 48 7.64 -1.57 3.27
CA CYS A 48 8.25 -1.55 4.61
C CYS A 48 7.46 -0.69 5.59
N SER A 49 6.98 0.48 5.15
CA SER A 49 6.08 1.34 5.92
C SER A 49 4.78 0.61 6.29
N GLY A 50 4.19 -0.09 5.32
CA GLY A 50 3.00 -0.91 5.50
C GLY A 50 3.18 -2.06 6.50
N SER A 51 4.24 -2.85 6.35
CA SER A 51 4.57 -3.96 7.25
C SER A 51 4.80 -3.48 8.68
N LYS A 52 5.40 -2.29 8.88
CA LYS A 52 5.57 -1.68 10.21
C LYS A 52 4.24 -1.31 10.86
N LYS A 53 3.26 -0.82 10.08
CA LYS A 53 1.90 -0.54 10.59
C LYS A 53 1.21 -1.84 10.98
N LEU A 54 1.33 -2.88 10.16
CA LEU A 54 0.79 -4.21 10.46
C LEU A 54 1.39 -4.80 11.75
N ALA A 55 2.71 -4.74 11.90
CA ALA A 55 3.42 -5.27 13.07
C ALA A 55 3.03 -4.57 14.39
N ARG A 56 2.49 -3.35 14.32
CA ARG A 56 2.00 -2.60 15.49
C ARG A 56 0.60 -3.06 15.96
N GLY A 57 0.02 -4.07 15.32
CA GLY A 57 -1.29 -4.61 15.74
C GLY A 57 -2.47 -3.75 15.28
N GLU A 58 -2.24 -2.75 14.43
CA GLU A 58 -3.28 -2.16 13.61
C GLU A 58 -3.73 -3.27 12.65
N GLN A 59 -4.87 -3.91 12.94
CA GLN A 59 -5.37 -5.08 12.20
C GLN A 59 -5.59 -4.74 10.72
N ASN A 60 -4.57 -4.97 9.90
CA ASN A 60 -4.53 -4.52 8.51
C ASN A 60 -4.46 -5.71 7.56
N PHE A 61 -5.60 -6.40 7.39
CA PHE A 61 -5.76 -7.51 6.42
C PHE A 61 -5.30 -7.14 5.00
N VAL A 62 -5.47 -5.87 4.61
CA VAL A 62 -5.07 -5.32 3.31
C VAL A 62 -3.58 -5.49 3.01
N PHE A 63 -2.73 -5.28 4.01
CA PHE A 63 -1.27 -5.39 3.82
C PHE A 63 -0.80 -6.84 3.82
N PHE A 64 -1.47 -7.70 4.60
CA PHE A 64 -1.21 -9.14 4.60
C PHE A 64 -1.54 -9.76 3.23
N ASP A 65 -2.62 -9.30 2.58
CA ASP A 65 -3.06 -9.80 1.28
C ASP A 65 -2.18 -9.29 0.11
N ILE A 66 -1.59 -8.09 0.22
CA ILE A 66 -0.60 -7.61 -0.78
C ILE A 66 0.67 -8.46 -0.74
N ASP A 67 1.08 -8.93 0.44
CA ASP A 67 2.26 -9.80 0.58
C ASP A 67 1.97 -11.22 0.07
N LEU A 68 0.76 -11.75 0.31
CA LEU A 68 0.36 -13.11 -0.06
C LEU A 68 -0.16 -13.27 -1.50
N SER A 69 -0.72 -12.23 -2.13
CA SER A 69 -1.22 -12.28 -3.51
C SER A 69 -0.18 -11.93 -4.58
N VAL A 70 1.05 -11.60 -4.14
CA VAL A 70 2.22 -11.35 -4.97
C VAL A 70 3.12 -12.60 -5.09
N PHE A 71 2.85 -13.65 -4.30
CA PHE A 71 3.33 -15.03 -4.53
C PHE A 71 2.22 -15.91 -5.12
#